data_AF-R0ILI2-F1
#
_entry.id   AF-R0ILI2-F1
#
_cell.length_a   1.000
_cell.length_b   1.000
_cell.length_c   1.000
_cell.angle_alpha   90.00
_cell.angle_beta   90.00
_cell.angle_gamma   90.00
#
_symmetry.space_group_name_H-M   'P 1'
#
loop_
_entity.id
_entity.type
_entity.pdbx_description
1 polymer ?
#
loop_
_entity_poly.entity_id
_entity_poly.type
_entity_poly.pdbx_seq_one_letter_code
_entity_poly.pdbx_strand_id
1 'polypeptide(L)'
;MILWLESLVANEEFQHILRVLNTNVDGKQKIMFALTSIKGIGRRLANIVCKKADVDMNKRAGELSAAEIDNLMTIVANPRQFKIPDWFLNRQKDYKDGKYSQVVSNALDMKLRDDLERLKKI
;
A
#
# COMPACT_ATOMS: atom_id res chain seq x y z
N MET A 1 -21.34 -22.90 21.94
CA MET A 1 -19.97 -22.78 22.52
C MET A 1 -19.01 -23.69 21.73
N ILE A 2 -18.88 -23.51 20.41
CA ILE A 2 -18.01 -24.34 19.55
C ILE A 2 -17.21 -23.49 18.52
N LEU A 3 -17.43 -22.17 18.46
CA LEU A 3 -16.80 -21.28 17.45
C LEU A 3 -15.36 -20.81 17.79
N TRP A 4 -14.73 -21.36 18.84
CA TRP A 4 -13.41 -20.89 19.31
C TRP A 4 -12.22 -21.75 18.84
N LEU A 5 -12.46 -22.80 18.03
CA LEU A 5 -11.42 -23.79 17.66
C LEU A 5 -10.96 -23.72 16.20
N GLU A 6 -11.52 -22.86 15.35
CA GLU A 6 -11.08 -22.71 13.96
C GLU A 6 -9.76 -21.95 13.79
N SER A 7 -9.21 -21.33 14.84
CA SER A 7 -7.98 -20.52 14.73
C SER A 7 -6.66 -21.30 14.89
N LEU A 8 -6.72 -22.64 15.02
CA LEU A 8 -5.54 -23.49 15.30
C LEU A 8 -5.05 -24.30 14.09
N VAL A 9 -5.69 -24.18 12.94
CA VAL A 9 -5.23 -24.82 11.70
C VAL A 9 -4.41 -23.78 10.93
N ALA A 10 -3.15 -24.11 10.63
CA ALA A 10 -2.37 -23.31 9.70
C ALA A 10 -3.15 -23.22 8.39
N ASN A 11 -3.60 -22.02 8.01
CA ASN A 11 -4.27 -21.80 6.74
C ASN A 11 -3.42 -22.42 5.62
N GLU A 12 -3.96 -23.39 4.89
CA GLU A 12 -3.23 -24.12 3.85
C GLU A 12 -2.80 -23.17 2.70
N GLU A 13 -3.40 -21.99 2.61
CA GLU A 13 -3.09 -20.94 1.62
C GLU A 13 -2.24 -19.79 2.18
N PHE A 14 -1.28 -20.07 3.08
CA PHE A 14 -0.37 -19.03 3.54
C PHE A 14 0.66 -18.65 2.46
N GLN A 15 0.59 -17.40 1.98
CA GLN A 15 1.57 -16.88 1.03
C GLN A 15 2.77 -16.29 1.76
N HIS A 16 3.90 -17.02 1.74
CA HIS A 16 5.15 -16.57 2.38
C HIS A 16 5.76 -15.33 1.71
N ILE A 17 5.65 -15.24 0.38
CA ILE A 17 6.17 -14.11 -0.40
C ILE A 17 5.05 -13.62 -1.30
N LEU A 18 4.68 -12.36 -1.12
CA LEU A 18 3.67 -11.68 -1.91
C LEU A 18 4.36 -10.71 -2.85
N ARG A 19 4.02 -10.76 -4.14
CA ARG A 19 4.56 -9.80 -5.10
C ARG A 19 3.51 -8.74 -5.40
N VAL A 20 3.79 -7.52 -4.95
CA VAL A 20 2.84 -6.40 -5.03
C VAL A 20 3.58 -5.20 -5.61
N LEU A 21 3.03 -4.59 -6.67
CA LEU A 21 3.60 -3.40 -7.33
C LEU A 21 5.10 -3.52 -7.63
N ASN A 22 5.52 -4.64 -8.23
CA ASN A 22 6.93 -4.96 -8.55
C ASN A 22 7.88 -5.09 -7.35
N THR A 23 7.35 -5.12 -6.12
CA THR A 23 8.12 -5.32 -4.89
C THR A 23 7.76 -6.66 -4.24
N ASN A 24 8.74 -7.26 -3.56
CA ASN A 24 8.55 -8.49 -2.81
C ASN A 24 8.20 -8.12 -1.36
N VAL A 25 7.03 -8.54 -0.92
CA VAL A 25 6.47 -8.28 0.41
C VAL A 25 6.55 -9.58 1.23
N ASP A 26 7.06 -9.48 2.46
CA ASP A 26 7.16 -10.62 3.38
C ASP A 26 5.79 -10.93 4.01
N GLY A 27 5.27 -12.13 3.74
CA GLY A 27 3.99 -12.61 4.25
C GLY A 27 3.99 -12.85 5.76
N LYS A 28 5.16 -13.06 6.38
CA LYS A 28 5.26 -13.30 7.83
C LYS A 28 5.01 -12.05 8.65
N GLN A 29 5.20 -10.86 8.08
CA GLN A 29 5.01 -9.61 8.80
C GLN A 29 3.53 -9.24 8.89
N LYS A 30 3.19 -8.44 9.90
CA LYS A 30 1.86 -7.83 9.98
C LYS A 30 1.67 -6.90 8.78
N ILE A 31 0.43 -6.82 8.28
CA ILE A 31 0.08 -6.10 7.05
C ILE A 31 0.57 -4.64 7.07
N MET A 32 0.43 -3.96 8.21
CA MET A 32 0.87 -2.56 8.36
C MET A 32 2.36 -2.35 8.08
N PHE A 33 3.21 -3.32 8.41
CA PHE A 33 4.65 -3.25 8.17
C PHE A 33 5.01 -3.83 6.81
N ALA A 34 4.34 -4.92 6.42
CA ALA A 34 4.53 -5.55 5.13
C ALA A 34 4.33 -4.56 3.97
N LEU A 35 3.26 -3.73 4.02
CA LEU A 35 2.97 -2.71 3.01
C LEU A 35 4.04 -1.60 2.92
N THR A 36 4.86 -1.40 3.97
CA THR A 36 5.91 -0.35 3.95
C THR A 36 7.14 -0.73 3.12
N SER A 37 7.25 -1.99 2.70
CA SER A 37 8.26 -2.42 1.74
C SER A 37 8.08 -1.77 0.36
N ILE A 38 6.86 -1.31 0.06
CA ILE A 38 6.53 -0.61 -1.19
C ILE A 38 6.95 0.85 -1.08
N LYS A 39 7.86 1.29 -1.96
CA LYS A 39 8.29 2.69 -2.03
C LYS A 39 7.09 3.62 -2.23
N GLY A 40 7.00 4.67 -1.41
CA GLY A 40 5.87 5.60 -1.42
C GLY A 40 4.75 5.26 -0.44
N ILE A 41 4.79 4.08 0.22
CA ILE A 41 3.88 3.73 1.30
C ILE A 41 4.62 3.75 2.64
N GLY A 42 4.23 4.67 3.52
CA GLY A 42 4.72 4.73 4.90
C GLY A 42 3.78 4.07 5.90
N ARG A 43 4.23 3.90 7.15
CA ARG A 43 3.44 3.31 8.24
C ARG A 43 2.08 4.00 8.45
N ARG A 44 2.03 5.33 8.32
CA ARG A 44 0.79 6.11 8.47
C ARG A 44 -0.19 5.86 7.32
N LEU A 45 0.32 5.80 6.09
CA LEU A 45 -0.51 5.51 4.92
C LEU A 45 -1.02 4.08 4.97
N ALA A 46 -0.16 3.11 5.27
CA ALA A 46 -0.55 1.72 5.44
C ALA A 46 -1.68 1.57 6.48
N ASN A 47 -1.58 2.24 7.63
CA ASN A 47 -2.63 2.21 8.65
C ASN A 47 -3.98 2.76 8.15
N ILE A 48 -3.97 3.93 7.47
CA ILE A 48 -5.20 4.51 6.92
C ILE A 48 -5.78 3.61 5.83
N VAL A 49 -4.95 3.07 4.95
CA VAL A 49 -5.38 2.19 3.86
C VAL A 49 -5.99 0.90 4.43
N CYS A 50 -5.37 0.25 5.42
CA CYS A 50 -5.96 -0.91 6.10
C CYS A 50 -7.32 -0.59 6.73
N LYS A 51 -7.43 0.58 7.39
CA LYS A 51 -8.71 1.04 7.99
C LYS A 51 -9.78 1.37 6.96
N LYS A 52 -9.39 1.78 5.74
CA LYS A 52 -10.33 2.08 4.65
C LYS A 52 -10.73 0.84 3.85
N ALA A 53 -9.88 -0.18 3.86
CA ALA A 53 -10.14 -1.46 3.23
C ALA A 53 -10.89 -2.44 4.16
N ASP A 54 -11.22 -2.02 5.39
CA ASP A 54 -11.80 -2.87 6.44
C ASP A 54 -11.00 -4.16 6.71
N VAL A 55 -9.67 -4.08 6.57
CA VAL A 55 -8.75 -5.19 6.85
C VAL A 55 -8.23 -5.09 8.27
N ASP A 56 -8.30 -6.19 9.02
CA ASP A 56 -7.76 -6.26 10.38
C ASP A 56 -6.23 -6.06 10.38
N MET A 57 -5.76 -5.13 11.20
CA MET A 57 -4.35 -4.76 11.34
C MET A 57 -3.51 -5.85 12.03
N ASN A 58 -4.14 -6.79 12.74
CA ASN A 58 -3.44 -7.88 13.42
C ASN A 58 -3.15 -9.07 12.52
N LYS A 59 -3.85 -9.20 11.39
CA LYS A 59 -3.60 -10.24 10.39
C LYS A 59 -2.18 -10.12 9.81
N ARG A 60 -1.64 -11.26 9.39
CA ARG A 60 -0.37 -11.30 8.64
C ARG A 60 -0.63 -11.04 7.17
N ALA A 61 0.38 -10.51 6.48
CA ALA A 61 0.26 -10.26 5.05
C ALA A 61 0.00 -11.54 4.25
N GLY A 62 0.61 -12.66 4.64
CA GLY A 62 0.44 -13.96 4.00
C GLY A 62 -0.93 -14.61 4.19
N GLU A 63 -1.78 -14.07 5.07
CA GLU A 63 -3.15 -14.53 5.30
C GLU A 63 -4.17 -13.76 4.46
N LEU A 64 -3.73 -12.75 3.70
CA LEU A 64 -4.62 -11.95 2.86
C LEU A 64 -5.05 -12.71 1.60
N SER A 65 -6.33 -12.59 1.28
CA SER A 65 -6.86 -13.03 0.00
C SER A 65 -6.43 -12.10 -1.13
N ALA A 66 -6.40 -12.61 -2.38
CA ALA A 66 -6.09 -11.80 -3.55
C ALA A 66 -7.06 -10.60 -3.72
N ALA A 67 -8.34 -10.78 -3.37
CA ALA A 67 -9.34 -9.72 -3.43
C ALA A 67 -9.08 -8.59 -2.42
N GLU A 68 -8.67 -8.92 -1.18
CA GLU A 68 -8.27 -7.91 -0.20
C GLU A 68 -7.04 -7.13 -0.67
N ILE A 69 -6.07 -7.81 -1.31
CA ILE A 69 -4.88 -7.17 -1.87
C ILE A 69 -5.25 -6.20 -2.99
N ASP A 70 -6.12 -6.59 -3.92
CA ASP A 70 -6.57 -5.74 -5.02
C ASP A 70 -7.36 -4.52 -4.51
N ASN A 71 -8.17 -4.69 -3.46
CA ASN A 71 -8.86 -3.58 -2.80
C ASN A 71 -7.86 -2.60 -2.17
N LEU A 72 -6.86 -3.09 -1.46
CA LEU A 72 -5.78 -2.26 -0.90
C LEU A 72 -5.05 -1.48 -2.00
N MET A 73 -4.73 -2.13 -3.12
CA MET A 73 -4.07 -1.48 -4.25
C MET A 73 -4.95 -0.41 -4.90
N THR A 74 -6.24 -0.67 -5.03
CA THR A 74 -7.21 0.29 -5.58
C THR A 74 -7.30 1.55 -4.71
N ILE A 75 -7.31 1.39 -3.38
CA ILE A 75 -7.32 2.50 -2.43
C ILE A 75 -6.04 3.32 -2.51
N VAL A 76 -4.90 2.65 -2.64
CA VAL A 76 -3.58 3.30 -2.78
C VAL A 76 -3.48 4.07 -4.10
N ALA A 77 -4.02 3.53 -5.19
CA ALA A 77 -4.03 4.18 -6.49
C ALA A 77 -4.95 5.41 -6.53
N ASN A 78 -6.11 5.34 -5.85
CA ASN A 78 -7.13 6.39 -5.87
C ASN A 78 -7.49 6.92 -4.48
N PRO A 79 -6.54 7.46 -3.69
CA PRO A 79 -6.76 7.79 -2.28
C PRO A 79 -7.84 8.87 -2.07
N ARG A 80 -8.00 9.77 -3.04
CA ARG A 80 -9.00 10.85 -3.00
C ARG A 80 -10.44 10.33 -2.99
N GLN A 81 -10.70 9.22 -3.69
CA GLN A 81 -12.02 8.60 -3.74
C GLN A 81 -12.41 7.98 -2.39
N PHE A 82 -11.41 7.57 -1.59
CA PHE A 82 -11.61 6.95 -0.27
C PHE A 82 -11.55 7.95 0.89
N LYS A 83 -11.78 9.24 0.62
CA LYS A 83 -11.81 10.34 1.60
C LYS A 83 -10.47 10.54 2.33
N ILE A 84 -9.33 10.24 1.67
CA ILE A 84 -8.01 10.59 2.19
C ILE A 84 -7.73 12.06 1.82
N PRO A 85 -7.36 12.92 2.78
CA PRO A 85 -7.13 14.34 2.50
C PRO A 85 -5.96 14.61 1.55
N ASP A 86 -6.07 15.67 0.74
CA ASP A 86 -5.06 16.03 -0.26
C ASP A 86 -3.68 16.38 0.38
N TRP A 87 -3.68 16.95 1.59
CA TRP A 87 -2.44 17.25 2.35
C TRP A 87 -1.67 16.00 2.79
N PHE A 88 -2.30 14.83 2.77
CA PHE A 88 -1.68 13.55 3.16
C PHE A 88 -0.96 12.86 2.00
N LEU A 89 -1.20 13.31 0.76
CA LEU A 89 -0.64 12.72 -0.44
C LEU A 89 0.83 13.12 -0.60
N ASN A 90 1.63 12.21 -1.16
CA ASN A 90 3.06 12.40 -1.32
C ASN A 90 3.44 13.37 -2.45
N ARG A 91 2.59 13.54 -3.47
CA ARG A 91 2.82 14.47 -4.57
C ARG A 91 1.64 15.43 -4.70
N GLN A 92 1.86 16.64 -4.20
CA GLN A 92 0.87 17.69 -4.17
C GLN A 92 1.18 18.73 -5.26
N LYS A 93 0.16 19.10 -6.04
CA LYS A 93 0.26 20.12 -7.09
C LYS A 93 1.46 19.89 -8.04
N ASP A 94 1.42 18.81 -8.81
CA ASP A 94 2.45 18.52 -9.82
C ASP A 94 2.67 19.72 -10.76
N TYR A 95 3.91 20.03 -11.13
CA TYR A 95 4.26 21.12 -12.03
C TYR A 95 3.79 20.88 -13.48
N LYS A 96 3.62 19.62 -13.90
CA LYS A 96 3.08 19.27 -15.23
C LYS A 96 1.57 19.40 -15.28
N ASP A 97 0.88 18.69 -14.39
CA ASP A 97 -0.56 18.47 -14.47
C ASP A 97 -1.38 19.27 -13.45
N GLY A 98 -0.74 19.89 -12.44
CA GLY A 98 -1.41 20.56 -11.32
C GLY A 98 -2.16 19.64 -10.37
N LYS A 99 -2.17 18.33 -10.62
CA LYS A 99 -2.94 17.32 -9.87
C LYS A 99 -2.26 16.91 -8.57
N TYR A 100 -3.07 16.43 -7.64
CA TYR A 100 -2.66 15.79 -6.40
C TYR A 100 -2.76 14.28 -6.60
N SER A 101 -1.68 13.56 -6.31
CA SER A 101 -1.62 12.10 -6.49
C SER A 101 -0.76 11.44 -5.43
N GLN A 102 -1.07 10.16 -5.17
CA GLN A 102 -0.16 9.28 -4.46
C GLN A 102 0.63 8.48 -5.50
N VAL A 103 1.93 8.73 -5.57
CA VAL A 103 2.82 8.03 -6.49
C VAL A 103 3.54 6.91 -5.74
N VAL A 104 3.50 5.69 -6.29
CA VAL A 104 3.99 4.49 -5.59
C VAL A 104 4.93 3.69 -6.49
N SER A 105 5.84 2.93 -5.87
CA SER A 105 6.78 2.02 -6.54
C SER A 105 7.62 2.74 -7.61
N ASN A 106 7.80 2.14 -8.78
CA ASN A 106 8.64 2.64 -9.88
C ASN A 106 8.23 4.03 -10.36
N ALA A 107 6.94 4.37 -10.29
CA ALA A 107 6.45 5.68 -10.71
C ALA A 107 7.03 6.81 -9.83
N LEU A 108 7.32 6.52 -8.55
CA LEU A 108 7.90 7.48 -7.63
C LEU A 108 9.35 7.80 -8.02
N ASP A 109 10.13 6.75 -8.30
CA ASP A 109 11.51 6.90 -8.76
C ASP A 109 11.60 7.64 -10.10
N MET A 110 10.65 7.38 -11.02
CA MET A 110 10.57 8.11 -12.30
C MET A 110 10.26 9.60 -12.09
N LYS A 111 9.25 9.93 -11.28
CA LYS A 111 8.91 11.33 -11.00
C LYS A 111 10.07 12.07 -10.34
N LEU A 112 10.79 11.43 -9.41
CA LEU A 112 11.98 12.02 -8.79
C LEU A 112 13.08 12.30 -9.82
N ARG A 113 13.32 11.39 -10.78
CA ARG A 113 14.30 11.61 -11.86
C ARG A 113 13.91 12.77 -12.75
N ASP A 114 12.65 12.84 -13.19
CA ASP A 114 12.11 13.96 -13.97
C ASP A 114 12.29 15.30 -13.25
N ASP A 115 11.99 15.32 -11.95
CA ASP A 115 12.11 16.50 -11.09
C ASP A 115 13.57 16.97 -11.00
N LEU A 116 14.51 16.04 -10.80
CA LEU A 116 15.94 16.33 -10.77
C LEU A 116 16.48 16.81 -12.12
N GLU A 117 16.08 16.18 -13.22
CA GLU A 117 16.51 16.56 -14.56
C GLU A 117 16.01 17.95 -14.94
N ARG A 118 14.79 18.31 -14.52
CA ARG A 118 14.26 19.66 -14.67
C ARG A 118 15.08 20.66 -13.87
N LEU A 119 15.37 20.38 -12.60
CA LEU A 119 16.12 21.29 -11.74
C LEU A 119 17.57 21.49 -12.21
N LYS A 120 18.19 20.50 -12.86
CA LYS A 120 19.52 20.63 -13.46
C LYS A 120 19.56 21.52 -14.71
N LYS A 121 18.44 21.62 -15.42
CA LYS A 121 18.32 22.42 -16.66
C LYS A 121 18.05 23.90 -16.38
N ILE A 122 17.71 24.24 -15.15
CA ILE A 122 17.53 25.60 -14.65
C ILE A 122 18.85 26.03 -14.00
#